data_AF-A0AAN8TYV2-F1
#
_entry.id   AF-A0AAN8TYV2-F1
#
_cell.length_a   1.000
_cell.length_b   1.000
_cell.length_c   1.000
_cell.angle_alpha   90.00
_cell.angle_beta   90.00
_cell.angle_gamma   90.00
#
_symmetry.space_group_name_H-M   'P 1'
#
loop_
_entity.id
_entity.type
_entity.pdbx_description
1 polymer ?
#
loop_
_entity_poly.entity_id
_entity_poly.type
_entity_poly.pdbx_seq_one_letter_code
_entity_poly.pdbx_strand_id
1 'polypeptide(L)'
;MAMALRVLLLLVLFFATVKAQGSIIDLKEVEEDRQHVGLSQALRVFTRGANRRLVQDIVLKVAKYLNNGDIALAPAPAPPPPPSPLDCGGLCKYRCSLHSRPNVCFRACGTCCVRCKCVPPGTFGNREMCGKCYTEMTTHDNKTKCP
;
A
#
# COMPACT_ATOMS: atom_id res chain seq x y z
N MET A 1 41.41 55.87 -4.17
CA MET A 1 42.27 54.80 -4.76
C MET A 1 42.29 53.51 -3.93
N ALA A 2 42.25 53.56 -2.59
CA ALA A 2 42.27 52.36 -1.73
C ALA A 2 41.08 51.39 -1.91
N MET A 3 39.88 51.89 -2.23
CA MET A 3 38.70 51.06 -2.48
C MET A 3 38.79 50.30 -3.81
N ALA A 4 39.34 50.93 -4.85
CA ALA A 4 39.56 50.26 -6.13
C ALA A 4 40.62 49.15 -6.02
N LEU A 5 41.67 49.37 -5.21
CA LEU A 5 42.70 48.36 -4.95
C LEU A 5 42.15 47.15 -4.17
N ARG A 6 41.24 47.38 -3.21
CA ARG A 6 40.55 46.31 -2.47
C ARG A 6 39.60 45.51 -3.35
N VAL A 7 38.85 46.18 -4.23
CA VAL A 7 37.94 45.50 -5.18
C VAL A 7 38.75 44.68 -6.20
N LEU A 8 39.86 45.21 -6.69
CA LEU A 8 40.72 44.47 -7.62
C LEU A 8 41.36 43.24 -6.95
N LEU A 9 41.82 43.37 -5.70
CA LEU A 9 42.34 42.24 -4.91
C LEU A 9 41.27 41.15 -4.69
N LEU A 10 40.03 41.53 -4.36
CA LEU A 10 38.95 40.57 -4.15
C LEU A 10 38.53 39.87 -5.45
N LEU A 11 38.50 40.59 -6.59
CA LEU A 11 38.20 39.97 -7.89
C LEU A 11 39.30 39.01 -8.32
N VAL A 12 40.58 39.38 -8.16
CA VAL A 12 41.70 38.48 -8.49
C VAL A 12 41.71 37.24 -7.60
N LEU A 13 41.43 37.39 -6.29
CA LEU A 13 41.28 36.26 -5.38
C LEU A 13 40.08 35.37 -5.76
N PHE A 14 38.94 35.97 -6.13
CA PHE A 14 37.78 35.23 -6.60
C PHE A 14 38.10 34.44 -7.88
N PHE A 15 38.70 35.05 -8.90
CA PHE A 15 39.08 34.34 -10.13
C PHE A 15 40.19 33.29 -9.89
N ALA A 16 41.10 33.50 -8.94
CA ALA A 16 42.08 32.50 -8.52
C ALA A 16 41.42 31.30 -7.83
N THR A 17 40.41 31.53 -6.98
CA THR A 17 39.61 30.45 -6.37
C THR A 17 38.72 29.72 -7.38
N VAL A 18 38.21 30.40 -8.40
CA VAL A 18 37.40 29.79 -9.46
C VAL A 18 38.28 28.91 -10.38
N LYS A 19 39.52 29.32 -10.67
CA LYS A 19 40.50 28.48 -11.40
C LYS A 19 40.96 27.26 -10.59
N ALA A 20 41.03 27.35 -9.26
CA ALA A 20 41.36 26.21 -8.41
C ALA A 20 40.24 25.15 -8.34
N GLN A 21 38.98 25.52 -8.63
CA GLN A 21 37.88 24.56 -8.76
C GLN A 21 37.78 23.93 -10.17
N GLY A 22 38.48 24.50 -11.17
CA GLY A 22 38.56 23.95 -12.53
C GLY A 22 39.54 22.78 -12.71
N SER A 23 40.25 22.35 -11.65
CA SER A 23 41.23 21.25 -11.73
C SER A 23 41.15 20.23 -10.58
N ILE A 24 40.21 20.38 -9.64
CA ILE A 24 39.99 19.42 -8.52
C ILE A 24 38.79 18.48 -8.78
N ILE A 25 37.99 18.73 -9.83
CA ILE A 25 36.87 17.86 -10.19
C ILE A 25 37.35 16.60 -10.98
N ASP A 26 38.64 16.50 -11.34
CA ASP A 26 39.13 15.42 -12.23
C ASP A 26 39.74 14.19 -11.52
N LEU A 27 39.75 14.08 -10.19
CA LEU A 27 40.41 12.94 -9.50
C LEU A 27 39.70 12.36 -8.28
N LYS A 28 38.41 12.66 -8.07
CA LYS A 28 37.68 12.08 -6.92
C LYS A 28 36.27 11.55 -7.20
N GLU A 29 36.07 10.95 -8.37
CA GLU A 29 34.99 9.97 -8.57
C GLU A 29 35.43 8.83 -9.50
N VAL A 30 36.62 8.29 -9.25
CA VAL A 30 36.97 6.92 -9.64
C VAL A 30 36.43 5.97 -8.56
N GLU A 31 35.11 5.93 -8.32
CA GLU A 31 34.42 4.78 -7.69
C GLU A 31 32.87 4.79 -7.74
N GLU A 32 32.18 5.64 -8.52
CA GLU A 32 30.71 5.44 -8.70
C GLU A 32 30.15 5.83 -10.07
N ASP A 33 30.97 5.98 -11.13
CA ASP A 33 30.43 6.18 -12.50
C ASP A 33 30.26 4.86 -13.27
N ARG A 34 29.59 3.89 -12.64
CA ARG A 34 29.16 2.64 -13.31
C ARG A 34 27.66 2.46 -13.32
N GLN A 35 26.85 3.53 -13.35
CA GLN A 35 25.40 3.34 -13.38
C GLN A 35 24.61 4.37 -14.22
N HIS A 36 25.25 5.27 -14.98
CA HIS A 36 24.52 6.24 -15.83
C HIS A 36 24.92 6.25 -17.32
N VAL A 37 25.59 5.20 -17.80
CA VAL A 37 25.80 4.94 -19.25
C VAL A 37 25.05 3.67 -19.68
N GLY A 38 23.84 3.45 -19.14
CA GLY A 38 23.02 2.28 -19.46
C GLY A 38 21.90 2.53 -20.48
N LEU A 39 21.36 3.75 -20.56
CA LEU A 39 20.13 3.99 -21.31
C LEU A 39 20.35 4.51 -22.73
N SER A 40 21.43 5.26 -22.97
CA SER A 40 21.74 5.85 -24.28
C SER A 40 22.41 4.88 -25.25
N GLN A 41 23.21 3.92 -24.74
CA GLN A 41 23.86 2.89 -25.56
C GLN A 41 22.93 1.70 -25.84
N ALA A 42 22.12 1.25 -24.88
CA ALA A 42 21.14 0.18 -25.08
C ALA A 42 20.11 0.55 -26.17
N LEU A 43 19.69 1.82 -26.24
CA LEU A 43 18.78 2.28 -27.29
C LEU A 43 19.39 2.22 -28.69
N ARG A 44 20.72 2.39 -28.83
CA ARG A 44 21.41 2.26 -30.12
C ARG A 44 21.48 0.82 -30.59
N VAL A 45 21.59 -0.15 -29.66
CA VAL A 45 21.62 -1.59 -29.98
C VAL A 45 20.30 -2.05 -30.63
N PHE A 46 19.15 -1.50 -30.21
CA PHE A 46 17.84 -1.86 -30.77
C PHE A 46 17.52 -1.24 -32.15
N THR A 47 18.34 -0.32 -32.67
CA THR A 47 18.05 0.37 -33.95
C THR A 47 18.57 -0.34 -35.20
N ARG A 48 19.17 -1.53 -35.07
CA ARG A 48 19.80 -2.26 -36.18
C ARG A 48 18.91 -3.24 -36.95
N GLY A 49 17.65 -3.45 -36.56
CA GLY A 49 16.77 -4.40 -37.26
C GLY A 49 15.28 -4.07 -37.14
N ALA A 50 14.63 -3.93 -38.30
CA ALA A 50 13.19 -3.72 -38.53
C ALA A 50 12.52 -2.49 -37.89
N ASN A 51 12.23 -1.51 -38.75
CA ASN A 51 11.29 -0.38 -38.56
C ASN A 51 11.62 0.65 -37.45
N ARG A 52 12.70 1.41 -37.67
CA ARG A 52 13.20 2.53 -36.83
C ARG A 52 12.13 3.52 -36.38
N ARG A 53 11.10 3.80 -37.21
CA ARG A 53 10.00 4.71 -36.86
C ARG A 53 9.11 4.15 -35.74
N LEU A 54 8.83 2.86 -35.77
CA LEU A 54 8.00 2.18 -34.77
C LEU A 54 8.70 2.15 -33.41
N VAL A 55 10.00 1.82 -33.41
CA VAL A 55 10.80 1.79 -32.18
C VAL A 55 10.97 3.19 -31.57
N GLN A 56 11.19 4.22 -32.41
CA GLN A 56 11.24 5.60 -31.94
C GLN A 56 9.90 6.07 -31.33
N ASP A 57 8.78 5.72 -31.95
CA ASP A 57 7.44 6.08 -31.44
C ASP A 57 7.15 5.40 -30.10
N ILE A 58 7.46 4.11 -29.97
CA ILE A 58 7.32 3.36 -28.71
C ILE A 58 8.18 3.97 -27.60
N VAL A 59 9.45 4.28 -27.88
CA VAL A 59 10.35 4.87 -26.87
C VAL A 59 9.87 6.25 -26.44
N LEU A 60 9.41 7.10 -27.36
CA LEU A 60 8.87 8.43 -27.03
C LEU A 60 7.58 8.33 -26.23
N LYS A 61 6.72 7.35 -26.56
CA LYS A 61 5.47 7.10 -25.83
C LYS A 61 5.76 6.64 -24.40
N VAL A 62 6.69 5.69 -24.22
CA VAL A 62 7.15 5.22 -22.90
C VAL A 62 7.82 6.35 -22.12
N ALA A 63 8.67 7.16 -22.74
CA ALA A 63 9.30 8.31 -22.08
C ALA A 63 8.27 9.33 -21.59
N LYS A 64 7.17 9.55 -22.33
CA LYS A 64 6.07 10.41 -21.88
C LYS A 64 5.36 9.85 -20.63
N TYR A 65 5.16 8.54 -20.55
CA TYR A 65 4.59 7.91 -19.35
C TYR A 65 5.53 7.98 -18.14
N LEU A 66 6.85 7.91 -18.35
CA LEU A 66 7.84 7.99 -17.27
C LEU A 66 8.04 9.44 -16.76
N ASN A 67 8.02 10.44 -17.64
CA ASN A 67 8.19 11.85 -17.26
C ASN A 67 6.95 12.47 -16.58
N ASN A 68 5.79 11.83 -16.69
CA ASN A 68 4.54 12.32 -16.09
C ASN A 68 4.37 11.95 -14.61
N GLY A 69 5.29 11.18 -14.02
CA GLY A 69 5.30 10.94 -12.56
C GLY A 69 4.16 10.05 -12.04
N ASP A 70 3.39 9.40 -12.92
CA ASP A 70 2.20 8.61 -12.55
C ASP A 70 2.52 7.25 -11.90
N ILE A 71 3.79 6.95 -11.60
CA ILE A 71 4.16 5.78 -10.76
C ILE A 71 4.19 6.24 -9.29
N ALA A 72 3.08 6.75 -8.80
CA ALA A 72 2.79 6.70 -7.39
C ALA A 72 2.33 5.28 -7.09
N LEU A 73 3.27 4.40 -6.66
CA LEU A 73 2.85 3.16 -6.00
C LEU A 73 1.99 3.59 -4.81
N ALA A 74 0.69 3.31 -4.89
CA ALA A 74 -0.22 3.56 -3.80
C ALA A 74 0.36 2.93 -2.52
N PRO A 75 0.36 3.64 -1.38
CA PRO A 75 0.82 3.07 -0.12
C PRO A 75 0.05 1.76 0.12
N ALA A 76 0.79 0.70 0.44
CA ALA A 76 0.20 -0.60 0.69
C ALA A 76 -0.95 -0.45 1.70
N PRO A 77 -2.12 -1.08 1.46
CA PRO A 77 -3.24 -1.01 2.39
C PRO A 77 -2.77 -1.44 3.77
N ALA A 78 -3.14 -0.66 4.79
CA ALA A 78 -2.77 -0.94 6.17
C ALA A 78 -3.15 -2.39 6.53
N PRO A 79 -2.32 -3.10 7.33
CA PRO A 79 -2.66 -4.45 7.75
C PRO A 79 -4.02 -4.43 8.46
N PRO A 80 -4.89 -5.42 8.18
CA PRO A 80 -6.20 -5.48 8.82
C PRO A 80 -6.03 -5.53 10.34
N PRO A 81 -6.93 -4.90 11.11
CA PRO A 81 -6.86 -4.95 12.56
C PRO A 81 -6.85 -6.41 13.04
N PRO A 82 -6.14 -6.71 14.14
CA PRO A 82 -6.13 -8.06 14.69
C PRO A 82 -7.58 -8.49 14.97
N PRO A 83 -7.93 -9.77 14.72
CA PRO A 83 -9.29 -10.26 14.91
C PRO A 83 -9.69 -10.01 16.36
N SER A 84 -10.65 -9.12 16.58
CA SER A 84 -11.17 -8.83 17.90
C SER A 84 -11.84 -10.10 18.45
N PRO A 85 -11.65 -10.42 19.74
CA PRO A 85 -12.37 -11.51 20.37
C PRO A 85 -13.86 -11.21 20.27
N LEU A 86 -14.58 -12.12 19.62
CA LEU A 86 -16.02 -12.04 19.42
C LEU A 86 -16.77 -12.02 20.77
N ASP A 87 -17.45 -10.91 21.04
CA ASP A 87 -18.27 -10.76 22.25
C ASP A 87 -19.64 -11.43 22.06
N CYS A 88 -19.73 -12.71 22.44
CA CYS A 88 -21.00 -13.43 22.47
C CYS A 88 -22.03 -12.76 23.39
N GLY A 89 -21.60 -12.10 24.47
CA GLY A 89 -22.50 -11.49 25.46
C GLY A 89 -23.27 -10.32 24.86
N GLY A 90 -22.56 -9.34 24.29
CA GLY A 90 -23.18 -8.20 23.63
C GLY A 90 -24.02 -8.61 22.42
N LEU A 91 -23.49 -9.47 21.56
CA LEU A 91 -24.18 -9.90 20.34
C LEU A 91 -25.46 -10.69 20.63
N CYS A 92 -25.42 -11.64 21.56
CA CYS A 92 -26.62 -12.40 21.93
C CYS A 92 -27.65 -11.55 22.67
N LYS A 93 -27.22 -10.53 23.43
CA LYS A 93 -28.13 -9.59 24.08
C LYS A 93 -28.92 -8.79 23.04
N TYR A 94 -28.26 -8.33 21.99
CA TYR A 94 -28.93 -7.65 20.88
C TYR A 94 -29.86 -8.60 20.12
N ARG A 95 -29.36 -9.77 19.71
CA ARG A 95 -30.13 -10.79 18.98
C ARG A 95 -31.44 -11.17 19.68
N CYS A 96 -31.39 -11.33 21.00
CA CYS A 96 -32.53 -11.78 21.80
C CYS A 96 -33.40 -10.64 22.37
N SER A 97 -33.09 -9.38 22.06
CA SER A 97 -33.77 -8.21 22.63
C SER A 97 -35.27 -8.14 22.35
N LEU A 98 -35.70 -8.59 21.15
CA LEU A 98 -37.11 -8.62 20.74
C LEU A 98 -37.73 -10.02 20.83
N HIS A 99 -37.00 -11.00 21.38
CA HIS A 99 -37.50 -12.35 21.52
C HIS A 99 -38.50 -12.42 22.67
N SER A 100 -39.63 -13.12 22.49
CA SER A 100 -40.69 -13.26 23.51
C SER A 100 -40.17 -13.81 24.86
N ARG A 101 -39.11 -14.63 24.80
CA ARG A 101 -38.41 -15.22 25.94
C ARG A 101 -36.91 -14.88 25.88
N PRO A 102 -36.49 -13.68 26.29
CA PRO A 102 -35.14 -13.17 26.04
C PRO A 102 -34.07 -13.98 26.79
N ASN A 103 -34.33 -14.39 28.04
CA ASN A 103 -33.36 -15.18 28.83
C ASN A 103 -33.11 -16.58 28.25
N VAL A 104 -34.16 -17.22 27.70
CA VAL A 104 -34.05 -18.53 27.05
C VAL A 104 -33.30 -18.41 25.73
N CYS A 105 -33.66 -17.41 24.92
CA CYS A 105 -32.95 -17.09 23.68
C CYS A 105 -31.46 -16.81 23.96
N PHE A 106 -31.15 -16.02 24.98
CA PHE A 106 -29.78 -15.64 25.32
C PHE A 106 -28.91 -16.85 25.66
N ARG A 107 -29.43 -17.80 26.44
CA ARG A 107 -28.73 -19.05 26.77
C ARG A 107 -28.50 -19.94 25.54
N ALA A 108 -29.50 -20.04 24.66
CA ALA A 108 -29.37 -20.79 23.41
C ALA A 108 -28.34 -20.13 22.47
N CYS A 109 -28.48 -18.82 22.24
CA CYS A 109 -27.55 -18.02 21.44
C CYS A 109 -26.12 -18.14 21.97
N GLY A 110 -25.89 -18.01 23.28
CA GLY A 110 -24.56 -18.13 23.86
C GLY A 110 -23.91 -19.48 23.58
N THR A 111 -24.69 -20.57 23.65
CA THR A 111 -24.20 -21.92 23.31
C THR A 111 -23.82 -22.02 21.82
N CYS A 112 -24.65 -21.47 20.94
CA CYS A 112 -24.38 -21.43 19.50
C CYS A 112 -23.18 -20.54 19.17
N CYS A 113 -23.04 -19.39 19.83
CA CYS A 113 -21.94 -18.47 19.64
C CYS A 113 -20.60 -19.06 20.07
N VAL A 114 -20.54 -19.71 21.24
CA VAL A 114 -19.30 -20.33 21.72
C VAL A 114 -18.84 -21.46 20.79
N ARG A 115 -19.79 -22.21 20.20
CA ARG A 115 -19.50 -23.34 19.31
C ARG A 115 -19.19 -22.90 17.88
N CYS A 116 -20.00 -22.02 17.31
CA CYS A 116 -19.91 -21.60 15.92
C CYS A 116 -19.09 -20.33 15.72
N LYS A 117 -18.68 -19.65 16.79
CA LYS A 117 -17.93 -18.39 16.79
C LYS A 117 -18.60 -17.31 15.91
N CYS A 118 -19.93 -17.30 15.89
CA CYS A 118 -20.72 -16.39 15.08
C CYS A 118 -22.11 -16.16 15.71
N VAL A 119 -22.58 -14.91 15.65
CA VAL A 119 -23.97 -14.53 15.95
C VAL A 119 -24.49 -13.76 14.75
N PRO A 120 -25.63 -14.15 14.15
CA PRO A 120 -26.10 -13.49 12.95
C PRO A 120 -26.65 -12.10 13.27
N PRO A 121 -26.53 -11.12 12.34
CA PRO A 121 -26.97 -9.76 12.56
C PRO A 121 -28.51 -9.66 12.62
N GLY A 122 -29.00 -8.65 13.34
CA GLY A 122 -30.43 -8.44 13.57
C GLY A 122 -30.98 -9.27 14.74
N THR A 123 -32.29 -9.20 14.95
CA THR A 123 -33.01 -9.91 16.04
C THR A 123 -33.74 -11.17 15.56
N PHE A 124 -33.89 -11.33 14.24
CA PHE A 124 -34.56 -12.46 13.59
C PHE A 124 -33.93 -12.73 12.22
N GLY A 125 -33.98 -13.98 11.73
CA GLY A 125 -33.49 -14.35 10.39
C GLY A 125 -31.97 -14.28 10.24
N ASN A 126 -31.48 -14.19 9.00
CA ASN A 126 -30.03 -14.09 8.66
C ASN A 126 -29.17 -15.24 9.19
N ARG A 127 -29.76 -16.40 9.49
CA ARG A 127 -29.05 -17.51 10.14
C ARG A 127 -27.97 -18.10 9.22
N GLU A 128 -28.21 -18.04 7.92
CA GLU A 128 -27.33 -18.42 6.83
C GLU A 128 -26.00 -17.64 6.82
N MET A 129 -25.96 -16.43 7.41
CA MET A 129 -24.72 -15.66 7.54
C MET A 129 -23.68 -16.34 8.44
N CYS A 130 -24.14 -17.12 9.42
CA CYS A 130 -23.27 -17.93 10.28
C CYS A 130 -23.08 -19.37 9.77
N GLY A 131 -23.56 -19.66 8.55
CA GLY A 131 -23.42 -20.93 7.87
C GLY A 131 -24.08 -22.12 8.58
N LYS A 132 -23.66 -23.31 8.17
CA LYS A 132 -24.24 -24.60 8.58
C LYS A 132 -24.19 -24.83 10.10
N CYS A 133 -23.14 -24.38 10.78
CA CYS A 133 -23.00 -24.58 12.22
C CYS A 133 -24.18 -23.97 13.01
N TYR A 134 -24.64 -22.77 12.62
CA TYR A 134 -25.75 -22.09 13.29
C TYR A 134 -27.10 -22.60 12.79
N THR A 135 -27.20 -22.99 11.51
CA THR A 135 -28.47 -23.40 10.91
C THR A 135 -28.86 -24.86 11.21
N GLU A 136 -27.89 -25.77 11.21
CA GLU A 136 -28.09 -27.22 11.33
C GLU A 136 -28.02 -27.72 12.78
N MET A 137 -27.73 -26.83 13.75
CA MET A 137 -27.69 -27.22 15.16
C MET A 137 -29.10 -27.51 15.67
N THR A 138 -29.33 -28.75 16.07
CA THR A 138 -30.61 -29.22 16.60
C THR A 138 -30.53 -29.53 18.08
N THR A 139 -31.70 -29.51 18.72
CA THR A 139 -31.93 -30.06 20.06
C THR A 139 -32.18 -31.57 19.94
N HIS A 140 -32.30 -32.26 21.08
CA HIS A 140 -32.65 -33.68 21.11
C HIS A 140 -33.97 -33.98 20.38
N ASP A 141 -34.90 -33.02 20.35
CA ASP A 141 -36.22 -33.16 19.70
C ASP A 141 -36.18 -32.83 18.19
N ASN A 142 -35.01 -32.83 17.55
CA ASN A 142 -34.80 -32.44 16.15
C ASN A 142 -35.26 -31.02 15.78
N LYS A 143 -35.56 -30.17 16.77
CA LYS A 143 -35.88 -28.75 16.56
C LYS A 143 -34.61 -27.94 16.49
N THR A 144 -34.61 -26.89 15.66
CA THR A 144 -33.52 -25.92 15.62
C THR A 144 -33.22 -25.36 17.01
N LYS A 145 -31.95 -25.42 17.41
CA LYS A 145 -31.48 -24.96 18.72
C LYS A 145 -31.18 -23.46 18.76
N CYS A 146 -30.58 -22.93 17.69
CA CYS A 146 -30.12 -21.54 17.65
C CYS A 146 -31.24 -20.56 17.23
N PRO A 147 -31.36 -19.38 17.87
CA PRO A 147 -32.41 -18.40 17.58
C PRO A 147 -32.24 -17.65 16.25
#